data_AF-A0A437QAE7-F1
#
_entry.id   AF-A0A437QAE7-F1
#
_cell.length_a   1.000
_cell.length_b   1.000
_cell.length_c   1.000
_cell.angle_alpha   90.00
_cell.angle_beta   90.00
_cell.angle_gamma   90.00
#
_symmetry.space_group_name_H-M   'P 1'
#
loop_
_entity.id
_entity.type
_entity.pdbx_description
1 polymer ?
#
loop_
_entity_poly.entity_id
_entity_poly.type
_entity_poly.pdbx_seq_one_letter_code
_entity_poly.pdbx_strand_id
1 'polypeptide(L)'
;MAHTDPLPKALLALDQALFEEVRGINILDAIAPENYHQEKAAFFESNYSISPDFAYGEHSIDLFARKRALYNLPVESLPDDDLIQLYSDVIESYVEKLDQFRAIGTDEFVYESLRYFGEPNEKDIRNAQFVLHFPDDLAPLDDRDMGTDEIVNHLTSFADARGYQYDIRLDEKMIANILVSGSTIKVNANARIAETEVHALAHHEVGGHLVTTLNSRNQPVKVLSLGSPVSTTTQEGIAILCEYLAGYLTLPRLKVLALRVIAVQSMLIERDFKRTFLLLKEQHDVDDSTAFTITSRVYRGGGYTKDYLYLQGFHQMLNAYETSEHFNLLLSGKVSLNHLPLIQRLINKGYLLPPKYISPAIATPQPVDEVKRLLAHAIK
;
A
#
# COMPACT_ATOMS: atom_id res chain seq x y z
N MET A 1 -26.97 -4.72 -20.95
CA MET A 1 -27.71 -5.94 -20.54
C MET A 1 -26.72 -6.81 -19.82
N ALA A 2 -26.89 -7.03 -18.51
CA ALA A 2 -25.98 -7.91 -17.77
C ALA A 2 -26.17 -9.35 -18.28
N HIS A 3 -25.09 -9.98 -18.75
CA HIS A 3 -25.10 -11.41 -19.04
C HIS A 3 -25.55 -12.15 -17.77
N THR A 4 -26.64 -12.91 -17.89
CA THR A 4 -27.29 -13.66 -16.80
C THR A 4 -26.89 -15.13 -16.80
N ASP A 5 -25.86 -15.48 -17.57
CA ASP A 5 -25.31 -16.83 -17.54
C ASP A 5 -24.47 -17.02 -16.27
N PRO A 6 -24.70 -18.11 -15.52
CA PRO A 6 -23.89 -18.42 -14.36
C PRO A 6 -22.43 -18.61 -14.78
N LEU A 7 -21.50 -18.12 -13.95
CA LEU A 7 -20.07 -18.29 -14.22
C LEU A 7 -19.70 -19.77 -14.40
N PRO A 8 -18.71 -20.08 -15.26
CA PRO A 8 -18.23 -21.44 -15.45
C PRO A 8 -17.84 -22.11 -14.13
N LYS A 9 -18.33 -23.35 -13.90
CA LYS A 9 -18.02 -24.09 -12.66
C LYS A 9 -16.52 -24.28 -12.42
N ALA A 10 -15.75 -24.47 -13.49
CA ALA A 10 -14.29 -24.58 -13.43
C ALA A 10 -13.64 -23.31 -12.87
N LEU A 11 -14.11 -22.12 -13.30
CA LEU A 11 -13.65 -20.83 -12.78
C LEU A 11 -13.92 -20.69 -11.29
N LEU A 12 -15.15 -20.98 -10.85
CA LEU A 12 -15.52 -20.86 -9.43
C LEU A 12 -14.74 -21.84 -8.54
N ALA A 13 -14.50 -23.06 -9.02
CA ALA A 13 -13.72 -24.06 -8.29
C ALA A 13 -12.24 -23.65 -8.16
N LEU A 14 -11.64 -23.16 -9.26
CA LEU A 14 -10.25 -22.71 -9.28
C LEU A 14 -10.07 -21.46 -8.41
N ASP A 15 -10.96 -20.47 -8.53
CA ASP A 15 -10.93 -19.25 -7.72
C ASP A 15 -11.00 -19.55 -6.22
N GLN A 16 -11.91 -20.44 -5.83
CA GLN A 16 -12.03 -20.87 -4.44
C GLN A 16 -10.77 -21.62 -3.98
N ALA A 17 -10.20 -22.52 -4.80
CA ALA A 17 -8.97 -23.23 -4.46
C ALA A 17 -7.79 -22.25 -4.29
N LEU A 18 -7.58 -21.34 -5.24
CA LEU A 18 -6.57 -20.29 -5.16
C LEU A 18 -6.71 -19.47 -3.88
N PHE A 19 -7.93 -19.01 -3.58
CA PHE A 19 -8.20 -18.22 -2.37
C PHE A 19 -7.81 -18.96 -1.09
N GLU A 20 -8.15 -20.25 -0.98
CA GLU A 20 -7.80 -21.07 0.19
C GLU A 20 -6.29 -21.34 0.30
N GLU A 21 -5.59 -21.44 -0.83
CA GLU A 21 -4.15 -21.62 -0.85
C GLU A 21 -3.37 -20.36 -0.42
N VAL A 22 -3.93 -19.17 -0.63
CA VAL A 22 -3.21 -17.93 -0.30
C VAL A 22 -3.70 -17.22 0.97
N ARG A 23 -4.88 -17.59 1.49
CA ARG A 23 -5.41 -16.95 2.70
C ARG A 23 -4.42 -17.09 3.87
N GLY A 24 -4.29 -16.03 4.66
CA GLY A 24 -3.39 -15.98 5.81
C GLY A 24 -1.95 -15.57 5.49
N ILE A 25 -1.58 -15.40 4.21
CA ILE A 25 -0.29 -14.84 3.81
C ILE A 25 -0.40 -13.30 3.87
N ASN A 26 0.06 -12.69 4.97
CA ASN A 26 0.15 -11.23 5.12
C ASN A 26 1.57 -10.77 5.46
N ILE A 27 2.33 -10.34 4.45
CA ILE A 27 3.74 -9.96 4.62
C ILE A 27 3.92 -8.78 5.57
N LEU A 28 2.96 -7.84 5.62
CA LEU A 28 3.08 -6.64 6.42
C LEU A 28 3.05 -6.93 7.93
N ASP A 29 2.24 -7.91 8.33
CA ASP A 29 2.18 -8.39 9.71
C ASP A 29 3.45 -9.19 10.04
N ALA A 30 3.91 -10.01 9.10
CA ALA A 30 5.07 -10.90 9.23
C ALA A 30 6.41 -10.14 9.41
N ILE A 31 6.54 -8.98 8.77
CA ILE A 31 7.75 -8.14 8.86
C ILE A 31 7.64 -7.04 9.91
N ALA A 32 6.63 -7.07 10.79
CA ALA A 32 6.54 -6.15 11.91
C ALA A 32 7.48 -6.65 13.04
N PRO A 33 8.54 -5.92 13.42
CA PRO A 33 9.45 -6.38 14.47
C PRO A 33 8.75 -6.48 15.83
N GLU A 34 8.91 -7.61 16.52
CA GLU A 34 8.32 -7.82 17.85
C GLU A 34 8.97 -6.94 18.92
N ASN A 35 10.24 -6.59 18.73
CA ASN A 35 11.06 -5.78 19.63
C ASN A 35 11.22 -4.32 19.17
N TYR A 36 10.37 -3.81 18.26
CA TYR A 36 10.52 -2.47 17.66
C TYR A 36 10.78 -1.34 18.69
N HIS A 37 9.97 -1.26 19.75
CA HIS A 37 10.10 -0.21 20.76
C HIS A 37 11.37 -0.33 21.61
N GLN A 38 11.78 -1.58 21.90
CA GLN A 38 13.01 -1.86 22.64
C GLN A 38 14.24 -1.44 21.83
N GLU A 39 14.30 -1.86 20.56
CA GLU A 39 15.40 -1.49 19.67
C GLU A 39 15.45 0.01 19.38
N LYS A 40 14.28 0.66 19.27
CA LYS A 40 14.20 2.12 19.18
C LYS A 40 14.85 2.79 20.38
N ALA A 41 14.47 2.40 21.60
CA ALA A 41 15.05 2.96 22.82
C ALA A 41 16.56 2.75 22.89
N ALA A 42 17.03 1.51 22.65
CA ALA A 42 18.45 1.17 22.66
C ALA A 42 19.26 1.97 21.62
N PHE A 43 18.71 2.18 20.41
CA PHE A 43 19.33 2.99 19.37
C PHE A 43 19.58 4.43 19.85
N PHE A 44 18.57 5.07 20.44
CA PHE A 44 18.67 6.43 20.98
C PHE A 44 19.61 6.51 22.19
N GLU A 45 19.50 5.59 23.15
CA GLU A 45 20.37 5.53 24.33
C GLU A 45 21.85 5.35 23.96
N SER A 46 22.12 4.61 22.87
CA SER A 46 23.47 4.42 22.35
C SER A 46 24.03 5.64 21.58
N ASN A 47 23.29 6.75 21.48
CA ASN A 47 23.59 7.87 20.59
C ASN A 47 23.85 7.40 19.15
N TYR A 48 22.96 6.56 18.62
CA TYR A 48 22.97 6.07 17.24
C TYR A 48 24.16 5.17 16.87
N SER A 49 24.92 4.68 17.87
CA SER A 49 26.15 3.92 17.62
C SER A 49 25.91 2.42 17.35
N ILE A 50 24.80 1.87 17.86
CA ILE A 50 24.40 0.47 17.70
C ILE A 50 23.20 0.40 16.76
N SER A 51 23.28 -0.42 15.70
CA SER A 51 22.14 -0.64 14.79
C SER A 51 21.07 -1.52 15.48
N PRO A 52 19.78 -1.29 15.21
CA PRO A 52 18.70 -2.17 15.68
C PRO A 52 18.89 -3.62 15.22
N ASP A 53 18.64 -4.57 16.12
CA ASP A 53 18.57 -6.00 15.81
C ASP A 53 17.12 -6.46 15.89
N PHE A 54 16.40 -6.35 14.78
CA PHE A 54 14.97 -6.63 14.74
C PHE A 54 14.66 -8.13 14.76
N ALA A 55 13.85 -8.54 15.73
CA ALA A 55 13.32 -9.90 15.86
C ALA A 55 11.93 -10.02 15.23
N TYR A 56 11.67 -11.15 14.58
CA TYR A 56 10.40 -11.45 13.92
C TYR A 56 9.84 -12.77 14.45
N GLY A 57 8.51 -12.87 14.51
CA GLY A 57 7.83 -14.08 14.98
C GLY A 57 7.98 -15.25 14.01
N GLU A 58 8.04 -16.47 14.55
CA GLU A 58 8.04 -17.68 13.72
C GLU A 58 6.72 -17.87 12.97
N HIS A 59 6.81 -18.31 11.71
CA HIS A 59 5.64 -18.62 10.89
C HIS A 59 5.50 -20.14 10.73
N SER A 60 4.41 -20.71 11.23
CA SER A 60 4.13 -22.15 11.17
C SER A 60 3.57 -22.63 9.82
N ILE A 61 3.84 -21.91 8.73
CA ILE A 61 3.28 -22.19 7.39
C ILE A 61 4.27 -23.08 6.64
N ASP A 62 3.82 -24.23 6.14
CA ASP A 62 4.60 -25.01 5.17
C ASP A 62 4.61 -24.31 3.80
N LEU A 63 5.58 -23.41 3.63
CA LEU A 63 5.72 -22.59 2.42
C LEU A 63 5.96 -23.45 1.17
N PHE A 64 6.67 -24.58 1.30
CA PHE A 64 6.96 -25.45 0.17
C PHE A 64 5.71 -26.20 -0.30
N ALA A 65 4.92 -26.73 0.64
CA ALA A 65 3.64 -27.35 0.30
C ALA A 65 2.67 -26.34 -0.36
N ARG A 66 2.61 -25.10 0.16
CA ARG A 66 1.78 -24.02 -0.41
C ARG A 66 2.18 -23.69 -1.85
N LYS A 67 3.48 -23.53 -2.13
CA LYS A 67 3.96 -23.31 -3.51
C LYS A 67 3.57 -24.43 -4.46
N ARG A 68 3.75 -25.68 -4.03
CA ARG A 68 3.34 -26.84 -4.82
C ARG A 68 1.84 -26.82 -5.10
N ALA A 69 1.03 -26.50 -4.09
CA ALA A 69 -0.42 -26.42 -4.24
C ALA A 69 -0.84 -25.33 -5.26
N LEU A 70 -0.20 -24.16 -5.21
CA LEU A 70 -0.43 -23.07 -6.17
C LEU A 70 -0.10 -23.48 -7.62
N TYR A 71 1.05 -24.10 -7.85
CA TYR A 71 1.44 -24.55 -9.20
C TYR A 71 0.59 -25.72 -9.74
N ASN A 72 -0.10 -26.45 -8.86
CA ASN A 72 -0.98 -27.54 -9.26
C ASN A 72 -2.41 -27.07 -9.59
N LEU A 73 -2.72 -25.77 -9.49
CA LEU A 73 -4.02 -25.25 -9.87
C LEU A 73 -4.19 -25.34 -11.40
N PRO A 74 -5.30 -25.90 -11.92
CA PRO A 74 -5.47 -26.21 -13.34
C PRO A 74 -5.92 -24.96 -14.13
N VAL A 75 -5.10 -23.92 -14.19
CA VAL A 75 -5.42 -22.63 -14.81
C VAL A 75 -5.74 -22.78 -16.30
N GLU A 76 -5.07 -23.70 -16.99
CA GLU A 76 -5.28 -24.03 -18.39
C GLU A 76 -6.66 -24.61 -18.71
N SER A 77 -7.42 -25.03 -17.69
CA SER A 77 -8.79 -25.53 -17.84
C SER A 77 -9.84 -24.41 -17.91
N LEU A 78 -9.44 -23.15 -17.68
CA LEU A 78 -10.35 -22.01 -17.74
C LEU A 78 -10.81 -21.76 -19.20
N PRO A 79 -12.05 -21.30 -19.42
CA PRO A 79 -12.65 -21.24 -20.75
C PRO A 79 -12.26 -20.00 -21.58
N ASP A 80 -11.43 -19.10 -21.05
CA ASP A 80 -11.07 -17.83 -21.69
C ASP A 80 -9.62 -17.45 -21.38
N ASP A 81 -8.88 -17.05 -22.41
CA ASP A 81 -7.45 -16.72 -22.30
C ASP A 81 -7.18 -15.54 -21.35
N ASP A 82 -8.11 -14.58 -21.23
CA ASP A 82 -7.96 -13.47 -20.28
C ASP A 82 -8.05 -13.96 -18.83
N LEU A 83 -8.86 -14.99 -18.57
CA LEU A 83 -8.91 -15.63 -17.25
C LEU A 83 -7.61 -16.41 -17.00
N ILE A 84 -7.15 -17.19 -17.98
CA ILE A 84 -5.88 -17.93 -17.88
C ILE A 84 -4.74 -16.98 -17.52
N GLN A 85 -4.65 -15.84 -18.21
CA GLN A 85 -3.66 -14.81 -17.95
C GLN A 85 -3.79 -14.28 -16.51
N LEU A 86 -4.96 -13.75 -16.13
CA LEU A 86 -5.16 -13.13 -14.82
C LEU A 86 -4.81 -14.08 -13.66
N TYR A 87 -5.24 -15.34 -13.74
CA TYR A 87 -4.99 -16.30 -12.67
C TYR A 87 -3.54 -16.79 -12.64
N SER A 88 -2.90 -17.00 -13.78
CA SER A 88 -1.47 -17.33 -13.85
C SER A 88 -0.63 -16.23 -13.21
N ASP A 89 -0.89 -14.99 -13.61
CA ASP A 89 -0.26 -13.79 -13.08
C ASP A 89 -0.40 -13.72 -11.54
N VAL A 90 -1.62 -13.88 -11.01
CA VAL A 90 -1.87 -13.88 -9.56
C VAL A 90 -1.13 -15.01 -8.84
N ILE A 91 -1.14 -16.22 -9.41
CA ILE A 91 -0.42 -17.38 -8.84
C ILE A 91 1.08 -17.09 -8.75
N GLU A 92 1.69 -16.61 -9.84
CA GLU A 92 3.12 -16.27 -9.88
C GLU A 92 3.47 -15.23 -8.82
N SER A 93 2.67 -14.16 -8.70
CA SER A 93 2.86 -13.14 -7.68
C SER A 93 2.80 -13.69 -6.25
N TYR A 94 1.91 -14.65 -5.97
CA TYR A 94 1.83 -15.27 -4.65
C TYR A 94 2.97 -16.24 -4.38
N VAL A 95 3.51 -16.93 -5.40
CA VAL A 95 4.71 -17.73 -5.24
C VAL A 95 5.90 -16.86 -4.84
N GLU A 96 6.06 -15.69 -5.46
CA GLU A 96 7.12 -14.73 -5.10
C GLU A 96 6.93 -14.17 -3.67
N LYS A 97 5.69 -13.91 -3.24
CA LYS A 97 5.42 -13.57 -1.83
C LYS A 97 5.80 -14.69 -0.87
N LEU A 98 5.60 -15.95 -1.24
CA LEU A 98 6.02 -17.08 -0.41
C LEU A 98 7.54 -17.17 -0.30
N ASP A 99 8.29 -16.78 -1.34
CA ASP A 99 9.74 -16.62 -1.26
C ASP A 99 10.15 -15.51 -0.29
N GLN A 100 9.50 -14.34 -0.37
CA GLN A 100 9.73 -13.26 0.60
C GLN A 100 9.47 -13.71 2.04
N PHE A 101 8.36 -14.42 2.27
CA PHE A 101 8.00 -14.94 3.58
C PHE A 101 9.05 -15.87 4.18
N ARG A 102 9.67 -16.71 3.33
CA ARG A 102 10.73 -17.62 3.76
C ARG A 102 11.98 -16.86 4.20
N ALA A 103 12.26 -15.73 3.59
CA ALA A 103 13.49 -14.97 3.79
C ALA A 103 13.40 -13.94 4.94
N ILE A 104 12.26 -13.79 5.61
CA ILE A 104 12.09 -12.79 6.69
C ILE A 104 13.17 -12.96 7.76
N GLY A 105 13.84 -11.87 8.10
CA GLY A 105 14.90 -11.85 9.12
C GLY A 105 16.25 -12.38 8.65
N THR A 106 16.39 -12.69 7.35
CA THR A 106 17.64 -13.17 6.75
C THR A 106 18.19 -12.17 5.74
N ASP A 107 19.49 -12.28 5.40
CA ASP A 107 20.15 -11.44 4.39
C ASP A 107 19.58 -11.65 2.97
N GLU A 108 18.86 -12.76 2.74
CA GLU A 108 18.19 -13.05 1.48
C GLU A 108 16.95 -12.17 1.25
N PHE A 109 16.34 -11.60 2.30
CA PHE A 109 15.06 -10.90 2.20
C PHE A 109 15.11 -9.72 1.22
N VAL A 110 16.20 -8.96 1.23
CA VAL A 110 16.35 -7.80 0.34
C VAL A 110 16.28 -8.19 -1.13
N TYR A 111 16.78 -9.37 -1.51
CA TYR A 111 16.75 -9.85 -2.88
C TYR A 111 15.33 -10.27 -3.29
N GLU A 112 14.59 -10.89 -2.38
CA GLU A 112 13.18 -11.23 -2.61
C GLU A 112 12.30 -9.97 -2.62
N SER A 113 12.66 -8.94 -1.84
CA SER A 113 12.02 -7.62 -1.91
C SER A 113 12.27 -6.95 -3.26
N LEU A 114 13.52 -6.95 -3.73
CA LEU A 114 13.91 -6.42 -5.06
C LEU A 114 13.19 -7.14 -6.19
N ARG A 115 13.08 -8.47 -6.12
CA ARG A 115 12.40 -9.26 -7.14
C ARG A 115 10.93 -8.86 -7.29
N TYR A 116 10.24 -8.69 -6.17
CA TYR A 116 8.79 -8.45 -6.16
C TYR A 116 8.41 -6.97 -6.32
N PHE A 117 9.10 -6.07 -5.61
CA PHE A 117 8.77 -4.64 -5.62
C PHE A 117 9.65 -3.84 -6.58
N GLY A 118 10.87 -4.30 -6.87
CA GLY A 118 11.88 -3.55 -7.59
C GLY A 118 12.75 -2.67 -6.69
N GLU A 119 13.49 -1.78 -7.35
CA GLU A 119 14.27 -0.69 -6.75
C GLU A 119 13.90 0.66 -7.39
N PRO A 120 14.09 1.79 -6.66
CA PRO A 120 13.89 3.10 -7.24
C PRO A 120 14.92 3.36 -8.36
N ASN A 121 14.45 3.69 -9.56
CA ASN A 121 15.32 4.07 -10.66
C ASN A 121 15.74 5.55 -10.57
N GLU A 122 16.64 6.01 -11.44
CA GLU A 122 17.12 7.40 -11.43
C GLU A 122 16.01 8.45 -11.49
N LYS A 123 14.90 8.16 -12.19
CA LYS A 123 13.76 9.07 -12.30
C LYS A 123 13.03 9.17 -10.95
N ASP A 124 12.83 8.04 -10.27
CA ASP A 124 12.24 8.02 -8.92
C ASP A 124 13.11 8.83 -7.95
N ILE A 125 14.43 8.67 -8.00
CA ILE A 125 15.38 9.44 -7.16
C ILE A 125 15.32 10.93 -7.48
N ARG A 126 15.36 11.32 -8.76
CA ARG A 126 15.26 12.73 -9.16
C ARG A 126 13.95 13.37 -8.72
N ASN A 127 12.84 12.65 -8.83
CA ASN A 127 11.54 13.11 -8.36
C ASN A 127 11.54 13.33 -6.83
N ALA A 128 12.09 12.37 -6.08
CA ALA A 128 12.19 12.49 -4.62
C ALA A 128 13.07 13.69 -4.22
N GLN A 129 14.26 13.82 -4.83
CA GLN A 129 15.12 14.97 -4.61
C GLN A 129 14.40 16.27 -4.95
N PHE A 130 13.73 16.36 -6.10
CA PHE A 130 12.97 17.54 -6.50
C PHE A 130 11.94 17.96 -5.43
N VAL A 131 11.15 17.03 -4.89
CA VAL A 131 10.21 17.29 -3.79
C VAL A 131 10.92 17.83 -2.54
N LEU A 132 12.10 17.28 -2.21
CA LEU A 132 12.86 17.67 -1.02
C LEU A 132 13.47 19.08 -1.11
N HIS A 133 13.63 19.64 -2.31
CA HIS A 133 14.17 21.00 -2.49
C HIS A 133 13.14 22.10 -2.24
N PHE A 134 11.85 21.78 -2.09
CA PHE A 134 10.84 22.81 -1.79
C PHE A 134 10.98 23.33 -0.36
N PRO A 135 10.86 24.64 -0.14
CA PRO A 135 11.00 25.21 1.19
C PRO A 135 9.76 24.92 2.05
N ASP A 136 9.97 24.70 3.35
CA ASP A 136 8.93 24.27 4.31
C ASP A 136 7.89 25.35 4.62
N ASP A 137 8.25 26.61 4.41
CA ASP A 137 7.41 27.79 4.64
C ASP A 137 6.29 27.97 3.60
N LEU A 138 6.24 27.14 2.55
CA LEU A 138 5.16 27.15 1.56
C LEU A 138 3.83 26.61 2.11
N ALA A 139 3.80 26.03 3.31
CA ALA A 139 2.59 25.49 3.90
C ALA A 139 2.61 25.47 5.44
N PRO A 140 2.60 26.63 6.13
CA PRO A 140 2.34 26.65 7.56
C PRO A 140 0.90 26.16 7.79
N LEU A 141 0.78 25.01 8.45
CA LEU A 141 -0.50 24.49 8.90
C LEU A 141 -0.66 24.88 10.37
N ASP A 142 -1.50 25.87 10.64
CA ASP A 142 -2.07 26.03 11.97
C ASP A 142 -3.19 25.00 12.09
N ASP A 143 -2.79 23.80 12.50
CA ASP A 143 -3.65 22.63 12.53
C ASP A 143 -3.76 22.12 13.97
N ARG A 144 -4.98 21.81 14.39
CA ARG A 144 -5.22 21.27 15.73
C ARG A 144 -5.00 19.77 15.72
N ASP A 145 -4.53 19.24 16.84
CA ASP A 145 -4.50 17.81 17.04
C ASP A 145 -5.90 17.27 17.33
N MET A 146 -6.22 16.11 16.75
CA MET A 146 -7.35 15.27 17.10
C MET A 146 -6.86 14.04 17.88
N GLY A 147 -7.56 13.71 18.98
CA GLY A 147 -7.34 12.48 19.72
C GLY A 147 -8.10 11.28 19.14
N THR A 148 -7.82 10.08 19.64
CA THR A 148 -8.42 8.81 19.19
C THR A 148 -9.95 8.84 19.09
N ASP A 149 -10.67 9.39 20.07
CA ASP A 149 -12.14 9.44 20.04
C ASP A 149 -12.67 10.31 18.89
N GLU A 150 -12.04 11.45 18.64
CA GLU A 150 -12.39 12.34 17.53
C GLU A 150 -12.09 11.67 16.18
N ILE A 151 -10.95 10.96 16.09
CA ILE A 151 -10.55 10.19 14.90
C ILE A 151 -11.60 9.10 14.61
N VAL A 152 -11.98 8.31 15.61
CA VAL A 152 -13.00 7.24 15.48
C VAL A 152 -14.32 7.82 15.01
N ASN A 153 -14.78 8.92 15.61
CA ASN A 153 -16.01 9.60 15.22
C ASN A 153 -15.96 10.10 13.77
N HIS A 154 -14.82 10.67 13.36
CA HIS A 154 -14.61 11.14 12.00
C HIS A 154 -14.68 9.99 10.98
N LEU A 155 -13.94 8.90 11.21
CA LEU A 155 -13.91 7.73 10.33
C LEU A 155 -15.27 7.03 10.23
N THR A 156 -15.98 6.93 11.36
CA THR A 156 -17.34 6.38 11.44
C THR A 156 -18.30 7.20 10.58
N SER A 157 -18.31 8.52 10.78
CA SER A 157 -19.15 9.43 9.99
C SER A 157 -18.82 9.39 8.50
N PHE A 158 -17.53 9.30 8.16
CA PHE A 158 -17.06 9.19 6.78
C PHE A 158 -17.57 7.90 6.11
N ALA A 159 -17.50 6.76 6.79
CA ALA A 159 -17.94 5.47 6.26
C ALA A 159 -19.47 5.34 6.21
N ASP A 160 -20.17 5.76 7.27
CA ASP A 160 -21.62 5.66 7.40
C ASP A 160 -22.36 6.51 6.36
N ALA A 161 -21.87 7.73 6.10
CA ALA A 161 -22.44 8.62 5.08
C ALA A 161 -22.43 8.00 3.66
N ARG A 162 -21.65 6.93 3.45
CA ARG A 162 -21.47 6.25 2.16
C ARG A 162 -22.03 4.82 2.16
N GLY A 163 -22.60 4.38 3.29
CA GLY A 163 -23.14 3.03 3.44
C GLY A 163 -22.08 1.93 3.28
N TYR A 164 -20.85 2.22 3.70
CA TYR A 164 -19.78 1.23 3.69
C TYR A 164 -19.99 0.19 4.79
N GLN A 165 -19.63 -1.06 4.51
CA GLN A 165 -19.63 -2.12 5.52
C GLN A 165 -18.25 -2.23 6.15
N TYR A 166 -18.16 -2.02 7.45
CA TYR A 166 -16.88 -2.04 8.16
C TYR A 166 -17.04 -2.44 9.63
N ASP A 167 -15.92 -2.82 10.22
CA ASP A 167 -15.72 -2.89 11.67
C ASP A 167 -14.68 -1.84 12.05
N ILE A 168 -14.77 -1.26 13.25
CA ILE A 168 -13.72 -0.38 13.80
C ILE A 168 -13.12 -1.00 15.06
N ARG A 169 -11.79 -0.97 15.19
CA ARG A 169 -11.07 -1.53 16.35
C ARG A 169 -9.95 -0.61 16.78
N LEU A 170 -9.78 -0.47 18.09
CA LEU A 170 -8.60 0.17 18.67
C LEU A 170 -7.47 -0.85 18.82
N ASP A 171 -6.25 -0.41 18.54
CA ASP A 171 -5.04 -1.23 18.68
C ASP A 171 -3.94 -0.40 19.36
N GLU A 172 -3.56 -0.79 20.58
CA GLU A 172 -2.53 -0.11 21.38
C GLU A 172 -1.11 -0.36 20.86
N LYS A 173 -0.90 -1.44 20.09
CA LYS A 173 0.42 -1.88 19.61
C LYS A 173 0.71 -1.42 18.18
N MET A 174 -0.24 -0.75 17.55
CA MET A 174 -0.11 -0.32 16.16
C MET A 174 0.86 0.85 16.04
N ILE A 175 1.82 0.75 15.10
CA ILE A 175 2.77 1.84 14.81
C ILE A 175 2.11 2.93 13.95
N ALA A 176 1.26 2.53 12.99
CA ALA A 176 0.48 3.47 12.17
C ALA A 176 -0.64 4.12 13.00
N ASN A 177 -1.12 5.30 12.57
CA ASN A 177 -2.24 5.97 13.23
C ASN A 177 -3.60 5.34 12.88
N ILE A 178 -3.81 5.06 11.59
CA ILE A 178 -4.99 4.41 11.03
C ILE A 178 -4.52 3.38 10.00
N LEU A 179 -5.17 2.21 9.94
CA LEU A 179 -4.90 1.18 8.94
C LEU A 179 -6.18 0.40 8.62
N VAL A 180 -6.47 0.16 7.35
CA VAL A 180 -7.51 -0.76 6.92
C VAL A 180 -6.94 -2.14 6.62
N SER A 181 -7.50 -3.17 7.27
CA SER A 181 -7.20 -4.57 7.00
C SER A 181 -8.50 -5.32 6.75
N GLY A 182 -8.72 -5.74 5.50
CA GLY A 182 -10.01 -6.28 5.07
C GLY A 182 -11.10 -5.22 5.20
N SER A 183 -12.14 -5.51 5.99
CA SER A 183 -13.20 -4.54 6.30
C SER A 183 -13.03 -3.90 7.68
N THR A 184 -11.90 -4.12 8.34
CA THR A 184 -11.66 -3.56 9.66
C THR A 184 -10.78 -2.32 9.56
N ILE A 185 -11.30 -1.20 10.03
CA ILE A 185 -10.57 0.04 10.27
C ILE A 185 -9.92 -0.10 11.65
N LYS A 186 -8.59 -0.18 11.70
CA LYS A 186 -7.82 -0.17 12.95
C LYS A 186 -7.36 1.26 13.22
N VAL A 187 -7.48 1.70 14.47
CA VAL A 187 -7.03 3.03 14.93
C VAL A 187 -6.09 2.83 16.12
N ASN A 188 -4.96 3.54 16.14
CA ASN A 188 -4.05 3.49 17.27
C ASN A 188 -4.71 4.14 18.49
N ALA A 189 -4.78 3.39 19.59
CA ALA A 189 -5.41 3.85 20.82
C ALA A 189 -4.71 5.07 21.45
N ASN A 190 -3.47 5.34 21.04
CA ASN A 190 -2.64 6.46 21.47
C ASN A 190 -2.45 7.52 20.36
N ALA A 191 -3.23 7.45 19.27
CA ALA A 191 -3.12 8.40 18.17
C ALA A 191 -3.46 9.81 18.61
N ARG A 192 -2.55 10.75 18.31
CA ARG A 192 -2.77 12.18 18.40
C ARG A 192 -2.09 12.84 17.21
N ILE A 193 -2.89 13.25 16.25
CA ILE A 193 -2.41 13.76 14.95
C ILE A 193 -3.23 14.95 14.49
N ALA A 194 -2.63 15.75 13.61
CA ALA A 194 -3.23 16.92 13.02
C ALA A 194 -4.54 16.59 12.28
N GLU A 195 -5.55 17.46 12.35
CA GLU A 195 -6.86 17.25 11.71
C GLU A 195 -6.73 17.04 10.20
N THR A 196 -5.82 17.76 9.53
CA THR A 196 -5.50 17.55 8.10
C THR A 196 -5.02 16.12 7.83
N GLU A 197 -4.22 15.53 8.74
CA GLU A 197 -3.76 14.14 8.62
C GLU A 197 -4.90 13.15 8.82
N VAL A 198 -5.82 13.40 9.76
CA VAL A 198 -7.03 12.58 9.94
C VAL A 198 -7.87 12.56 8.66
N HIS A 199 -8.09 13.72 8.05
CA HIS A 199 -8.82 13.83 6.79
C HIS A 199 -8.09 13.11 5.63
N ALA A 200 -6.77 13.28 5.52
CA ALA A 200 -5.96 12.57 4.53
C ALA A 200 -6.09 11.05 4.71
N LEU A 201 -5.93 10.55 5.94
CA LEU A 201 -6.02 9.13 6.26
C LEU A 201 -7.45 8.57 6.08
N ALA A 202 -8.49 9.36 6.32
CA ALA A 202 -9.87 8.95 6.01
C ALA A 202 -10.03 8.69 4.51
N HIS A 203 -9.50 9.57 3.65
CA HIS A 203 -9.52 9.36 2.21
C HIS A 203 -8.57 8.24 1.74
N HIS A 204 -7.43 8.06 2.38
CA HIS A 204 -6.45 7.01 2.08
C HIS A 204 -6.98 5.61 2.43
N GLU A 205 -7.27 5.41 3.71
CA GLU A 205 -7.61 4.10 4.28
C GLU A 205 -9.07 3.74 3.98
N VAL A 206 -10.01 4.66 4.21
CA VAL A 206 -11.44 4.40 4.04
C VAL A 206 -11.88 4.69 2.60
N GLY A 207 -11.48 5.83 2.04
CA GLY A 207 -11.81 6.21 0.66
C GLY A 207 -11.06 5.41 -0.42
N GLY A 208 -9.88 4.87 -0.11
CA GLY A 208 -9.06 4.06 -0.99
C GLY A 208 -9.17 2.57 -0.67
N HIS A 209 -8.46 2.12 0.37
CA HIS A 209 -8.30 0.68 0.67
C HIS A 209 -9.60 -0.05 1.03
N LEU A 210 -10.48 0.57 1.83
CA LEU A 210 -11.78 -0.04 2.15
C LEU A 210 -12.67 -0.09 0.90
N VAL A 211 -12.70 0.96 0.08
CA VAL A 211 -13.48 0.99 -1.18
C VAL A 211 -13.07 -0.15 -2.11
N THR A 212 -11.77 -0.33 -2.38
CA THR A 212 -11.32 -1.42 -3.25
C THR A 212 -11.57 -2.79 -2.62
N THR A 213 -11.47 -2.90 -1.29
CA THR A 213 -11.84 -4.14 -0.59
C THR A 213 -13.33 -4.47 -0.74
N LEU A 214 -14.22 -3.51 -0.53
CA LEU A 214 -15.67 -3.71 -0.67
C LEU A 214 -16.05 -4.05 -2.11
N ASN A 215 -15.44 -3.38 -3.09
CA ASN A 215 -15.64 -3.73 -4.49
C ASN A 215 -15.16 -5.14 -4.81
N SER A 216 -13.98 -5.55 -4.31
CA SER A 216 -13.48 -6.91 -4.50
C SER A 216 -14.40 -7.98 -3.91
N ARG A 217 -15.10 -7.68 -2.79
CA ARG A 217 -16.07 -8.58 -2.17
C ARG A 217 -17.41 -8.66 -2.92
N ASN A 218 -17.73 -7.63 -3.70
CA ASN A 218 -18.91 -7.63 -4.58
C ASN A 218 -18.66 -8.38 -5.89
N GLN A 219 -17.42 -8.75 -6.20
CA GLN A 219 -17.11 -9.53 -7.40
C GLN A 219 -17.66 -10.96 -7.27
N PRO A 220 -18.02 -11.60 -8.40
CA PRO A 220 -18.50 -12.98 -8.40
C PRO A 220 -17.38 -14.02 -8.17
N VAL A 221 -16.12 -13.58 -8.23
CA VAL A 221 -14.89 -14.34 -7.94
C VAL A 221 -13.99 -13.55 -7.00
N LYS A 222 -13.15 -14.24 -6.22
CA LYS A 222 -12.33 -13.69 -5.15
C LYS A 222 -10.95 -13.22 -5.62
N VAL A 223 -10.51 -13.54 -6.82
CA VAL A 223 -9.17 -13.20 -7.34
C VAL A 223 -8.81 -11.72 -7.15
N LEU A 224 -9.75 -10.79 -7.32
CA LEU A 224 -9.49 -9.35 -7.12
C LEU A 224 -9.38 -8.93 -5.65
N SER A 225 -9.73 -9.78 -4.69
CA SER A 225 -9.51 -9.53 -3.25
C SER A 225 -8.09 -9.91 -2.80
N LEU A 226 -7.44 -10.80 -3.57
CA LEU A 226 -6.08 -11.27 -3.34
C LEU A 226 -5.04 -10.24 -3.79
N GLY A 227 -5.37 -9.46 -4.81
CA GLY A 227 -4.45 -8.55 -5.48
C GLY A 227 -3.74 -9.21 -6.65
N SER A 228 -3.74 -8.54 -7.80
CA SER A 228 -2.94 -8.94 -8.95
C SER A 228 -1.46 -8.62 -8.75
N PRO A 229 -0.53 -9.18 -9.55
CA PRO A 229 0.87 -8.75 -9.54
C PRO A 229 0.99 -7.23 -9.57
N VAL A 230 1.91 -6.71 -8.76
CA VAL A 230 2.26 -5.28 -8.71
C VAL A 230 1.06 -4.37 -8.40
N SER A 231 -0.06 -4.94 -7.92
CA SER A 231 -1.23 -4.14 -7.49
C SER A 231 -0.90 -3.21 -6.33
N THR A 232 0.16 -3.49 -5.57
CA THR A 232 0.62 -2.64 -4.47
C THR A 232 0.89 -1.21 -4.93
N THR A 233 1.68 -1.00 -5.98
CA THR A 233 1.96 0.35 -6.51
C THR A 233 0.69 1.10 -6.90
N THR A 234 -0.25 0.40 -7.53
CA THR A 234 -1.55 0.97 -7.91
C THR A 234 -2.43 1.29 -6.70
N GLN A 235 -2.51 0.39 -5.72
CA GLN A 235 -3.35 0.59 -4.53
C GLN A 235 -2.82 1.72 -3.63
N GLU A 236 -1.51 1.73 -3.35
CA GLU A 236 -0.89 2.84 -2.60
C GLU A 236 -1.02 4.15 -3.39
N GLY A 237 -0.80 4.11 -4.71
CA GLY A 237 -0.99 5.27 -5.58
C GLY A 237 -2.41 5.83 -5.56
N ILE A 238 -3.44 4.98 -5.58
CA ILE A 238 -4.85 5.40 -5.50
C ILE A 238 -5.11 6.04 -4.15
N ALA A 239 -4.56 5.49 -3.08
CA ALA A 239 -4.74 6.01 -1.74
C ALA A 239 -4.12 7.43 -1.60
N ILE A 240 -2.90 7.65 -2.10
CA ILE A 240 -2.28 9.00 -2.14
C ILE A 240 -3.03 9.93 -3.11
N LEU A 241 -3.50 9.43 -4.25
CA LEU A 241 -4.34 10.21 -5.16
C LEU A 241 -5.64 10.66 -4.46
N CYS A 242 -6.23 9.84 -3.60
CA CYS A 242 -7.39 10.22 -2.81
C CYS A 242 -7.06 11.31 -1.79
N GLU A 243 -5.89 11.27 -1.13
CA GLU A 243 -5.40 12.38 -0.29
C GLU A 243 -5.31 13.69 -1.11
N TYR A 244 -4.74 13.61 -2.32
CA TYR A 244 -4.54 14.74 -3.22
C TYR A 244 -5.86 15.34 -3.72
N LEU A 245 -6.75 14.52 -4.29
CA LEU A 245 -8.03 14.97 -4.85
C LEU A 245 -9.00 15.45 -3.76
N ALA A 246 -8.81 15.04 -2.50
CA ALA A 246 -9.57 15.58 -1.39
C ALA A 246 -9.00 16.91 -0.83
N GLY A 247 -7.82 17.34 -1.30
CA GLY A 247 -7.15 18.58 -0.88
C GLY A 247 -6.25 18.44 0.36
N TYR A 248 -6.10 17.23 0.91
CA TYR A 248 -5.39 16.96 2.16
C TYR A 248 -3.97 16.41 1.98
N LEU A 249 -3.49 16.22 0.74
CA LEU A 249 -2.06 15.96 0.49
C LEU A 249 -1.25 17.24 0.75
N THR A 250 -0.41 17.21 1.78
CA THR A 250 0.43 18.35 2.20
C THR A 250 1.86 18.21 1.69
N LEU A 251 2.62 19.31 1.65
CA LEU A 251 4.04 19.27 1.30
C LEU A 251 4.87 18.46 2.31
N PRO A 252 4.69 18.60 3.65
CA PRO A 252 5.34 17.71 4.62
C PRO A 252 5.07 16.23 4.36
N ARG A 253 3.81 15.88 4.05
CA ARG A 253 3.42 14.51 3.69
C ARG A 253 4.15 14.03 2.43
N LEU A 254 4.22 14.87 1.39
CA LEU A 254 4.93 14.56 0.15
C LEU A 254 6.44 14.39 0.36
N LYS A 255 7.05 15.22 1.22
CA LYS A 255 8.45 15.09 1.64
C LYS A 255 8.72 13.76 2.35
N VAL A 256 7.82 13.31 3.23
CA VAL A 256 7.93 11.97 3.85
C VAL A 256 7.93 10.86 2.79
N LEU A 257 7.09 10.95 1.76
CA LEU A 257 7.10 9.98 0.65
C LEU A 257 8.41 10.03 -0.14
N ALA A 258 8.96 11.23 -0.39
CA ALA A 258 10.26 11.39 -1.04
C ALA A 258 11.43 10.84 -0.21
N LEU A 259 11.46 11.11 1.10
CA LEU A 259 12.45 10.58 2.03
C LEU A 259 12.45 9.05 2.06
N ARG A 260 11.29 8.41 1.92
CA ARG A 260 11.19 6.94 1.79
C ARG A 260 11.90 6.42 0.54
N VAL A 261 11.81 7.13 -0.58
CA VAL A 261 12.56 6.77 -1.80
C VAL A 261 14.07 6.83 -1.54
N ILE A 262 14.55 7.92 -0.95
CA ILE A 262 15.97 8.09 -0.59
C ILE A 262 16.42 7.02 0.42
N ALA A 263 15.58 6.69 1.40
CA ALA A 263 15.89 5.67 2.40
C ALA A 263 16.01 4.28 1.78
N VAL A 264 15.13 3.91 0.83
CA VAL A 264 15.27 2.63 0.10
C VAL A 264 16.56 2.60 -0.70
N GLN A 265 16.90 3.68 -1.41
CA GLN A 265 18.16 3.76 -2.16
C GLN A 265 19.37 3.59 -1.23
N SER A 266 19.41 4.32 -0.12
CA SER A 266 20.47 4.22 0.88
C SER A 266 20.55 2.83 1.48
N MET A 267 19.42 2.19 1.78
CA MET A 267 19.40 0.82 2.30
C MET A 267 20.06 -0.18 1.34
N LEU A 268 19.77 -0.06 0.03
CA LEU A 268 20.34 -0.93 -0.99
C LEU A 268 21.86 -0.72 -1.18
N ILE A 269 22.31 0.54 -1.13
CA ILE A 269 23.72 0.90 -1.34
C ILE A 269 24.56 0.65 -0.08
N GLU A 270 24.13 1.18 1.05
CA GLU A 270 24.91 1.24 2.28
C GLU A 270 24.80 -0.04 3.10
N ARG A 271 23.63 -0.70 3.07
CA ARG A 271 23.31 -1.87 3.90
C ARG A 271 23.63 -1.67 5.38
N ASP A 272 23.49 -0.44 5.87
CA ASP A 272 23.77 -0.03 7.23
C ASP A 272 22.69 0.94 7.72
N PHE A 273 21.87 0.47 8.66
CA PHE A 273 20.78 1.22 9.27
C PHE A 273 21.23 2.61 9.72
N LYS A 274 22.40 2.71 10.37
CA LYS A 274 22.91 3.97 10.91
C LYS A 274 23.21 4.97 9.82
N ARG A 275 23.80 4.53 8.70
CA ARG A 275 24.11 5.41 7.57
C ARG A 275 22.84 5.98 6.96
N THR A 276 21.81 5.15 6.78
CA THR A 276 20.52 5.62 6.28
C THR A 276 19.84 6.57 7.29
N PHE A 277 19.87 6.27 8.58
CA PHE A 277 19.35 7.17 9.61
C PHE A 277 20.06 8.54 9.60
N LEU A 278 21.40 8.54 9.62
CA LEU A 278 22.21 9.76 9.61
C LEU A 278 22.05 10.53 8.30
N LEU A 279 21.87 9.86 7.16
CA LEU A 279 21.53 10.50 5.90
C LEU A 279 20.24 11.33 6.02
N LEU A 280 19.16 10.74 6.55
CA LEU A 280 17.90 11.44 6.73
C LEU A 280 18.03 12.59 7.74
N LYS A 281 18.69 12.34 8.86
CA LYS A 281 18.88 13.34 9.92
C LYS A 281 19.77 14.51 9.49
N GLU A 282 20.96 14.23 8.98
CA GLU A 282 22.01 15.25 8.78
C GLU A 282 21.92 15.93 7.42
N GLN A 283 21.51 15.22 6.36
CA GLN A 283 21.45 15.79 5.01
C GLN A 283 20.06 16.32 4.64
N HIS A 284 19.02 15.81 5.29
CA HIS A 284 17.63 16.22 5.02
C HIS A 284 16.93 16.87 6.23
N ASP A 285 17.66 17.13 7.32
CA ASP A 285 17.18 17.82 8.53
C ASP A 285 15.91 17.20 9.12
N VAL A 286 15.80 15.87 9.02
CA VAL A 286 14.65 15.13 9.55
C VAL A 286 14.83 14.90 11.05
N ASP A 287 13.77 15.10 11.83
CA ASP A 287 13.81 14.83 13.26
C ASP A 287 14.11 13.36 13.56
N ASP A 288 14.70 13.13 14.73
CA ASP A 288 15.18 11.83 15.18
C ASP A 288 14.11 10.72 15.13
N SER A 289 12.89 11.02 15.57
CA SER A 289 11.83 10.02 15.62
C SER A 289 11.34 9.66 14.22
N THR A 290 11.16 10.66 13.35
CA THR A 290 10.75 10.45 11.95
C THR A 290 11.83 9.74 11.16
N ALA A 291 13.10 10.14 11.29
CA ALA A 291 14.23 9.49 10.63
C ALA A 291 14.30 8.01 11.01
N PHE A 292 14.26 7.69 12.32
CA PHE A 292 14.25 6.30 12.77
C PHE A 292 13.05 5.51 12.24
N THR A 293 11.87 6.13 12.20
CA THR A 293 10.65 5.48 11.69
C THR A 293 10.78 5.15 10.20
N ILE A 294 11.26 6.09 9.38
CA ILE A 294 11.49 5.86 7.94
C ILE A 294 12.55 4.78 7.74
N THR A 295 13.70 4.87 8.43
CA THR A 295 14.77 3.87 8.33
C THR A 295 14.27 2.48 8.74
N SER A 296 13.55 2.36 9.85
CA SER A 296 13.00 1.06 10.29
C SER A 296 12.04 0.45 9.29
N ARG A 297 11.22 1.27 8.62
CA ARG A 297 10.29 0.79 7.59
C ARG A 297 10.98 0.16 6.39
N VAL A 298 12.16 0.67 6.01
CA VAL A 298 12.94 0.14 4.89
C VAL A 298 13.89 -0.97 5.28
N TYR A 299 14.33 -1.08 6.55
CA TYR A 299 15.20 -2.16 7.02
C TYR A 299 14.44 -3.37 7.60
N ARG A 300 13.15 -3.24 7.92
CA ARG A 300 12.36 -4.37 8.42
C ARG A 300 12.34 -5.55 7.44
N GLY A 301 12.17 -6.75 7.97
CA GLY A 301 12.28 -8.02 7.26
C GLY A 301 13.70 -8.38 6.80
N GLY A 302 14.68 -7.47 6.87
CA GLY A 302 16.03 -7.63 6.29
C GLY A 302 16.29 -6.71 5.08
N GLY A 303 15.36 -5.79 4.76
CA GLY A 303 15.47 -4.86 3.64
C GLY A 303 14.21 -4.86 2.77
N TYR A 304 13.28 -3.96 3.05
CA TYR A 304 11.97 -3.88 2.41
C TYR A 304 11.86 -2.68 1.46
N THR A 305 11.90 -2.97 0.16
CA THR A 305 11.93 -1.97 -0.91
C THR A 305 10.55 -1.39 -1.26
N LYS A 306 9.42 -1.90 -0.72
CA LYS A 306 8.07 -1.40 -1.05
C LYS A 306 7.91 0.13 -0.93
N ASP A 307 8.59 0.76 0.03
CA ASP A 307 8.26 2.13 0.46
C ASP A 307 8.55 3.22 -0.59
N TYR A 308 9.33 2.96 -1.66
CA TYR A 308 9.46 3.92 -2.77
C TYR A 308 8.22 3.95 -3.69
N LEU A 309 7.41 2.89 -3.67
CA LEU A 309 6.23 2.74 -4.54
C LEU A 309 5.12 3.73 -4.22
N TYR A 310 5.11 4.38 -3.05
CA TYR A 310 4.09 5.37 -2.72
C TYR A 310 4.21 6.62 -3.60
N LEU A 311 5.41 7.19 -3.73
CA LEU A 311 5.63 8.37 -4.56
C LEU A 311 5.50 8.03 -6.05
N GLN A 312 6.08 6.90 -6.46
CA GLN A 312 5.97 6.41 -7.83
C GLN A 312 4.50 6.11 -8.21
N GLY A 313 3.79 5.41 -7.33
CA GLY A 313 2.38 5.05 -7.50
C GLY A 313 1.48 6.29 -7.56
N PHE A 314 1.72 7.29 -6.72
CA PHE A 314 0.98 8.56 -6.77
C PHE A 314 1.08 9.20 -8.15
N HIS A 315 2.30 9.36 -8.68
CA HIS A 315 2.50 9.92 -10.02
C HIS A 315 1.79 9.09 -11.10
N GLN A 316 1.96 7.77 -11.08
CA GLN A 316 1.31 6.89 -12.06
C GLN A 316 -0.21 7.00 -12.01
N MET A 317 -0.80 7.10 -10.81
CA MET A 317 -2.25 7.18 -10.63
C MET A 317 -2.81 8.55 -10.98
N LEU A 318 -2.08 9.63 -10.70
CA LEU A 318 -2.45 10.97 -11.17
C LEU A 318 -2.49 11.02 -12.69
N ASN A 319 -1.44 10.55 -13.36
CA ASN A 319 -1.42 10.47 -14.82
C ASN A 319 -2.56 9.59 -15.35
N ALA A 320 -2.75 8.40 -14.79
CA ALA A 320 -3.83 7.50 -15.21
C ALA A 320 -5.23 8.12 -15.00
N TYR A 321 -5.44 8.85 -13.90
CA TYR A 321 -6.70 9.55 -13.61
C TYR A 321 -7.00 10.64 -14.66
N GLU A 322 -5.97 11.35 -15.13
CA GLU A 322 -6.12 12.43 -16.11
C GLU A 322 -6.23 11.94 -17.56
N THR A 323 -5.61 10.78 -17.88
CA THR A 323 -5.50 10.32 -19.27
C THR A 323 -6.31 9.09 -19.62
N SER A 324 -6.77 8.30 -18.63
CA SER A 324 -7.48 7.04 -18.87
C SER A 324 -8.98 7.17 -18.70
N GLU A 325 -9.75 6.97 -19.78
CA GLU A 325 -11.22 6.96 -19.74
C GLU A 325 -11.80 5.87 -18.82
N HIS A 326 -11.04 4.80 -18.58
CA HIS A 326 -11.47 3.65 -17.77
C HIS A 326 -10.81 3.60 -16.39
N PHE A 327 -10.20 4.69 -15.93
CA PHE A 327 -9.49 4.76 -14.64
C PHE A 327 -10.29 4.14 -13.48
N ASN A 328 -11.58 4.44 -13.39
CA ASN A 328 -12.44 3.96 -12.32
C ASN A 328 -12.47 2.43 -12.18
N LEU A 329 -12.20 1.66 -13.25
CA LEU A 329 -12.15 0.20 -13.16
C LEU A 329 -11.02 -0.32 -12.27
N LEU A 330 -10.00 0.48 -11.98
CA LEU A 330 -8.99 0.16 -10.96
C LEU A 330 -9.59 0.00 -9.56
N LEU A 331 -10.77 0.59 -9.32
CA LEU A 331 -11.47 0.46 -8.05
C LEU A 331 -12.24 -0.87 -7.93
N SER A 332 -12.30 -1.71 -8.97
CA SER A 332 -13.06 -2.98 -8.97
C SER A 332 -12.56 -4.01 -7.94
N GLY A 333 -11.35 -3.78 -7.41
CA GLY A 333 -10.70 -4.59 -6.39
C GLY A 333 -9.24 -4.16 -6.24
N LYS A 334 -8.37 -5.08 -5.84
CA LYS A 334 -6.91 -4.88 -5.80
C LYS A 334 -6.29 -5.10 -7.19
N VAL A 335 -6.66 -4.22 -8.11
CA VAL A 335 -6.22 -4.25 -9.51
C VAL A 335 -4.91 -3.47 -9.67
N SER A 336 -4.02 -3.93 -10.55
CA SER A 336 -2.85 -3.15 -10.99
C SER A 336 -3.14 -2.37 -12.27
N LEU A 337 -2.44 -1.24 -12.45
CA LEU A 337 -2.57 -0.40 -13.65
C LEU A 337 -2.32 -1.19 -14.94
N ASN A 338 -1.33 -2.08 -14.93
CA ASN A 338 -0.98 -2.92 -16.08
C ASN A 338 -2.11 -3.89 -16.46
N HIS A 339 -2.93 -4.32 -15.50
CA HIS A 339 -4.09 -5.17 -15.77
C HIS A 339 -5.35 -4.39 -16.13
N LEU A 340 -5.34 -3.05 -16.14
CA LEU A 340 -6.54 -2.27 -16.46
C LEU A 340 -7.20 -2.70 -17.79
N PRO A 341 -6.47 -2.90 -18.92
CA PRO A 341 -7.08 -3.39 -20.15
C PRO A 341 -7.66 -4.81 -20.02
N LEU A 342 -7.01 -5.68 -19.26
CA LEU A 342 -7.44 -7.06 -19.01
C LEU A 342 -8.74 -7.08 -18.20
N ILE A 343 -8.81 -6.30 -17.12
CA ILE A 343 -10.01 -6.15 -16.28
C ILE A 343 -11.18 -5.59 -17.09
N GLN A 344 -10.94 -4.58 -17.94
CA GLN A 344 -11.96 -4.05 -18.84
C GLN A 344 -12.54 -5.13 -19.76
N ARG A 345 -11.71 -5.98 -20.36
CA ARG A 345 -12.18 -7.09 -21.21
C ARG A 345 -12.99 -8.12 -20.41
N LEU A 346 -12.51 -8.51 -19.23
CA LEU A 346 -13.20 -9.47 -18.36
C LEU A 346 -14.55 -8.94 -17.84
N ILE A 347 -14.66 -7.64 -17.58
CA ILE A 347 -15.94 -6.98 -17.27
C ILE A 347 -16.88 -7.02 -18.49
N ASN A 348 -16.37 -6.68 -19.68
CA ASN A 348 -17.18 -6.70 -20.92
C ASN A 348 -17.67 -8.11 -21.27
N LYS A 349 -16.88 -9.14 -20.95
CA LYS A 349 -17.23 -10.56 -21.09
C LYS A 349 -18.17 -11.09 -19.99
N GLY A 350 -18.44 -10.30 -18.95
CA GLY A 350 -19.31 -10.68 -17.84
C GLY A 350 -18.68 -11.59 -16.79
N TYR A 351 -17.36 -11.80 -16.81
CA TYR A 351 -16.64 -12.56 -15.78
C TYR A 351 -16.42 -11.75 -14.49
N LEU A 352 -16.30 -10.43 -14.64
CA LEU A 352 -16.12 -9.48 -13.54
C LEU A 352 -17.20 -8.39 -13.61
N LEU A 353 -17.37 -7.68 -12.51
CA LEU A 353 -18.30 -6.56 -12.39
C LEU A 353 -17.54 -5.23 -12.35
N PRO A 354 -18.10 -4.14 -12.91
CA PRO A 354 -17.59 -2.80 -12.67
C PRO A 354 -17.65 -2.46 -11.16
N PRO A 355 -16.85 -1.48 -10.69
CA PRO A 355 -16.85 -1.09 -9.29
C PRO A 355 -18.23 -0.58 -8.88
N LYS A 356 -18.72 -1.04 -7.72
CA LYS A 356 -19.98 -0.55 -7.13
C LYS A 356 -19.76 0.77 -6.40
N TYR A 357 -18.67 0.86 -5.66
CA TYR A 357 -18.28 2.02 -4.87
C TYR A 357 -17.18 2.79 -5.61
N ILE A 358 -17.32 4.12 -5.67
CA ILE A 358 -16.27 5.03 -6.12
C ILE A 358 -15.78 5.82 -4.91
N SER A 359 -14.47 6.05 -4.82
CA SER A 359 -13.91 6.91 -3.77
C SER A 359 -14.56 8.29 -3.82
N PRO A 360 -14.94 8.91 -2.69
CA PRO A 360 -15.50 10.25 -2.70
C PRO A 360 -14.54 11.30 -3.28
N ALA A 361 -13.22 11.14 -3.09
CA ALA A 361 -12.24 12.06 -3.65
C ALA A 361 -12.19 11.99 -5.18
N ILE A 362 -12.42 10.80 -5.75
CA ILE A 362 -12.47 10.58 -7.20
C ILE A 362 -13.83 11.02 -7.76
N ALA A 363 -14.93 10.73 -7.05
CA ALA A 363 -16.28 11.08 -7.50
C ALA A 363 -16.57 12.58 -7.43
N THR A 364 -15.97 13.28 -6.46
CA THR A 364 -16.19 14.72 -6.22
C THR A 364 -14.88 15.37 -5.77
N PRO A 365 -13.91 15.52 -6.69
CA PRO A 365 -12.60 16.08 -6.37
C PRO A 365 -12.76 17.53 -5.90
N GLN A 366 -12.01 17.89 -4.87
CA GLN A 366 -11.94 19.24 -4.35
C GLN A 366 -10.96 20.08 -5.20
N PRO A 367 -11.17 21.40 -5.29
CA PRO A 367 -10.18 22.29 -5.88
C PRO A 367 -8.84 22.16 -5.17
N VAL A 368 -7.79 21.84 -5.94
CA VAL A 368 -6.42 21.79 -5.44
C VAL A 368 -5.75 23.14 -5.73
N ASP A 369 -5.11 23.71 -4.71
CA ASP A 369 -4.31 24.93 -4.84
C ASP A 369 -3.26 24.84 -5.96
N GLU A 370 -3.00 25.94 -6.66
CA GLU A 370 -2.12 25.96 -7.83
C GLU A 370 -0.69 25.49 -7.52
N VAL A 371 -0.16 25.80 -6.33
CA VAL A 371 1.16 25.35 -5.89
C VAL A 371 1.14 23.84 -5.71
N LYS A 372 0.14 23.29 -5.01
CA LYS A 372 0.00 21.84 -4.83
C LYS A 372 -0.18 21.11 -6.16
N ARG A 373 -0.91 21.71 -7.10
CA ARG A 373 -1.07 21.16 -8.45
C ARG A 373 0.25 21.12 -9.21
N LEU A 374 0.99 22.23 -9.20
CA LEU A 374 2.31 22.33 -9.83
C LEU A 374 3.27 21.28 -9.25
N LEU A 375 3.30 21.15 -7.91
CA LEU A 375 4.11 20.15 -7.20
C LEU A 375 3.79 18.73 -7.67
N ALA A 376 2.50 18.37 -7.69
CA ALA A 376 2.06 17.04 -8.09
C ALA A 376 2.42 16.70 -9.55
N HIS A 377 2.26 17.67 -10.46
CA HIS A 377 2.55 17.48 -11.89
C HIS A 377 4.05 17.54 -12.23
N ALA A 378 4.86 18.12 -11.35
CA ALA A 378 6.30 18.19 -11.55
C ALA A 378 7.02 16.88 -11.20
N ILE A 379 6.37 15.99 -10.45
CA ILE A 379 6.78 14.59 -10.28
C ILE A 379 6.50 13.88 -11.60
N LYS A 380 7.55 13.34 -12.23
CA LYS A 380 7.47 12.82 -13.60
C LYS A 380 7.32 11.33 -13.72
#